data_AF-A0A1R3TW82-F1
#
_entry.id   AF-A0A1R3TW82-F1
#
_cell.length_a   1.000
_cell.length_b   1.000
_cell.length_c   1.000
_cell.angle_alpha   90.00
_cell.angle_beta   90.00
_cell.angle_gamma   90.00
#
_symmetry.space_group_name_H-M   'P 1'
#
loop_
_entity.id
_entity.type
_entity.pdbx_description
1 polymer ?
#
loop_
_entity_poly.entity_id
_entity_poly.type
_entity_poly.pdbx_seq_one_letter_code
_entity_poly.pdbx_strand_id
1 'polypeptide(L)'
;MDSSMEKVRSALTGISGVPVTPYTSDGAVDASKLSTLIKGLAEAGVHNLMAAGNTGEFFTLTLEEVRLVHRTAVKAAAGKSLVSAAVGRSLTEAKALARDAVAEGADAIMGHHPMDPPLLGQAIRQNTF
;
A
#
# COMPACT_ATOMS: atom_id res chain seq x y z
N MET A 1 18.55 9.75 15.23
CA MET A 1 17.25 9.29 14.68
C MET A 1 17.53 8.14 13.75
N ASP A 2 16.66 7.12 13.72
CA ASP A 2 16.83 5.95 12.85
C ASP A 2 16.82 6.39 11.37
N SER A 3 17.82 5.98 10.59
CA SER A 3 18.01 6.37 9.19
C SER A 3 16.84 5.93 8.30
N SER A 4 16.12 4.87 8.71
CA SER A 4 14.91 4.38 8.03
C SER A 4 13.78 5.41 8.06
N MET A 5 13.55 6.05 9.20
CA MET A 5 12.48 7.02 9.39
C MET A 5 12.77 8.35 8.71
N GLU A 6 14.04 8.71 8.57
CA GLU A 6 14.45 9.90 7.81
C GLU A 6 14.18 9.71 6.30
N LYS A 7 14.50 8.54 5.74
CA LYS A 7 14.14 8.17 4.36
C LYS A 7 12.63 8.29 4.13
N VAL A 8 11.81 7.76 5.05
CA VAL A 8 10.34 7.84 4.95
C VAL A 8 9.87 9.29 4.94
N ARG A 9 10.33 10.10 5.91
CA ARG A 9 9.94 11.52 6.00
C ARG A 9 10.29 12.30 4.75
N SER A 10 11.50 12.09 4.21
CA SER A 10 11.94 12.77 2.99
C SER A 10 11.13 12.37 1.76
N ALA A 11 10.76 11.10 1.61
CA ALA A 11 9.94 10.66 0.47
C ALA A 11 8.52 11.27 0.52
N LEU A 12 7.96 11.42 1.72
CA LEU A 12 6.61 11.96 1.93
C LEU A 12 6.48 13.46 1.67
N THR A 13 7.58 14.21 1.54
CA THR A 13 7.53 15.62 1.09
C THR A 13 7.44 15.75 -0.43
N GLY A 14 7.58 14.65 -1.17
CA GLY A 14 7.47 14.60 -2.62
C GLY A 14 6.12 14.07 -3.10
N ILE A 15 6.11 13.53 -4.32
CA ILE A 15 4.90 12.97 -4.93
C ILE A 15 4.61 11.58 -4.35
N SER A 16 3.45 11.44 -3.70
CA SER A 16 2.88 10.14 -3.33
C SER A 16 1.86 9.70 -4.38
N GLY A 17 2.28 8.82 -5.29
CA GLY A 17 1.44 8.26 -6.34
C GLY A 17 0.62 7.07 -5.85
N VAL A 18 -0.66 7.01 -6.22
CA VAL A 18 -1.53 5.86 -5.95
C VAL A 18 -1.83 5.16 -7.28
N PRO A 19 -1.00 4.19 -7.70
CA PRO A 19 -1.20 3.47 -8.95
C PRO A 19 -2.53 2.69 -8.93
N VAL A 20 -3.16 2.61 -10.11
CA VAL A 20 -4.28 1.70 -10.36
C VAL A 20 -3.81 0.24 -10.28
N THR A 21 -4.72 -0.69 -10.02
CA THR A 21 -4.45 -2.14 -10.10
C THR A 21 -4.94 -2.65 -11.45
N PRO A 22 -4.05 -3.01 -12.39
CA PRO A 22 -4.46 -3.57 -13.67
C PRO A 22 -5.07 -4.96 -13.49
N TYR A 23 -6.11 -5.25 -14.27
CA TYR A 23 -6.72 -6.57 -14.34
C TYR A 23 -6.48 -7.23 -15.68
N THR A 24 -6.48 -8.56 -15.67
CA THR A 24 -6.58 -9.41 -16.86
C THR A 24 -8.02 -9.43 -17.38
N SER A 25 -8.24 -9.97 -18.58
CA SER A 25 -9.58 -10.02 -19.19
C SER A 25 -10.57 -10.90 -18.44
N ASP A 26 -10.09 -11.84 -17.63
CA ASP A 26 -10.86 -12.70 -16.73
C ASP A 26 -11.03 -12.11 -15.31
N GLY A 27 -10.54 -10.88 -15.08
CA GLY A 27 -10.75 -10.14 -13.83
C GLY A 27 -9.78 -10.45 -12.70
N ALA A 28 -8.70 -11.21 -12.95
CA ALA A 28 -7.63 -11.40 -11.99
C ALA A 28 -6.64 -10.21 -12.02
N VAL A 29 -5.90 -9.99 -10.93
CA VAL A 29 -4.84 -8.95 -10.92
C VAL A 29 -3.73 -9.30 -11.92
N ASP A 30 -3.46 -8.39 -12.85
CA ASP A 30 -2.38 -8.50 -13.83
C ASP A 30 -1.06 -7.99 -13.24
N ALA A 31 -0.36 -8.88 -12.53
CA ALA A 31 0.91 -8.56 -11.88
C ALA A 31 2.02 -8.12 -12.86
N SER A 32 1.97 -8.56 -14.12
CA SER A 32 2.96 -8.18 -15.12
C SER A 32 2.78 -6.71 -15.56
N LYS A 33 1.54 -6.32 -15.86
CA LYS A 33 1.21 -4.92 -16.15
C LYS A 33 1.42 -4.03 -14.93
N LEU A 34 1.06 -4.50 -13.73
CA LEU A 34 1.33 -3.77 -12.50
C LEU A 34 2.82 -3.52 -12.30
N SER A 35 3.66 -4.56 -12.48
CA SER A 35 5.12 -4.44 -12.39
C SER A 35 5.67 -3.39 -13.37
N THR A 36 5.19 -3.43 -14.62
CA THR A 36 5.58 -2.45 -15.65
C THR A 36 5.17 -1.02 -15.27
N LEU A 37 3.95 -0.83 -14.79
CA LEU A 37 3.44 0.46 -14.32
C LEU A 37 4.28 1.01 -13.16
N ILE A 38 4.52 0.19 -12.13
CA ILE A 38 5.30 0.58 -10.95
C ILE A 38 6.72 0.97 -11.34
N LYS A 39 7.38 0.16 -12.18
CA LYS A 39 8.73 0.46 -12.68
C LYS A 39 8.77 1.81 -13.40
N GLY A 40 7.81 2.07 -14.29
CA GLY A 40 7.71 3.32 -15.02
C GLY A 40 7.51 4.53 -14.11
N LEU A 41 6.64 4.43 -13.10
CA LEU A 41 6.42 5.49 -12.11
C LEU A 41 7.68 5.75 -11.27
N ALA A 42 8.38 4.70 -10.88
CA ALA A 42 9.63 4.83 -10.13
C ALA A 42 10.74 5.48 -10.96
N GLU A 43 10.85 5.11 -12.24
CA GLU A 43 11.79 5.74 -13.19
C GLU A 43 11.45 7.19 -13.49
N ALA A 44 10.16 7.56 -13.42
CA ALA A 44 9.71 8.94 -13.57
C ALA A 44 9.92 9.82 -12.32
N GLY A 45 10.47 9.28 -11.23
CA GLY A 45 10.79 10.04 -10.02
C GLY A 45 9.60 10.23 -9.06
N VAL A 46 8.60 9.35 -9.09
CA VAL A 46 7.59 9.31 -8.02
C VAL A 46 8.28 8.90 -6.71
N HIS A 47 8.04 9.66 -5.64
CA HIS A 47 8.85 9.53 -4.41
C HIS A 47 8.32 8.41 -3.51
N ASN A 48 7.00 8.26 -3.45
CA ASN A 48 6.31 7.23 -2.68
C ASN A 48 5.20 6.60 -3.54
N LEU A 49 5.19 5.28 -3.65
CA LEU A 49 4.19 4.51 -4.37
C LEU A 49 3.28 3.80 -3.36
N MET A 50 2.01 4.17 -3.38
CA MET A 50 0.99 3.62 -2.49
C MET A 50 0.40 2.35 -3.09
N ALA A 51 0.93 1.20 -2.71
CA ALA A 51 0.47 -0.09 -3.20
C ALA A 51 -0.90 -0.44 -2.63
N ALA A 52 -1.85 -0.74 -3.53
CA ALA A 52 -3.24 -1.06 -3.22
C ALA A 52 -3.98 0.06 -2.44
N GLY A 53 -3.76 1.34 -2.75
CA GLY A 53 -4.59 2.41 -2.19
C GLY A 53 -6.03 2.43 -2.75
N ASN A 54 -6.82 3.48 -2.45
CA ASN A 54 -8.19 3.60 -2.98
C ASN A 54 -8.23 3.62 -4.52
N THR A 55 -7.32 4.36 -5.16
CA THR A 55 -7.17 4.37 -6.64
C THR A 55 -6.72 3.02 -7.19
N GLY A 56 -6.02 2.22 -6.38
CA GLY A 56 -5.67 0.83 -6.66
C GLY A 56 -6.75 -0.18 -6.25
N GLU A 57 -7.96 0.31 -5.94
CA GLU A 57 -9.15 -0.51 -5.69
C GLU A 57 -9.05 -1.45 -4.47
N PHE A 58 -8.35 -1.02 -3.41
CA PHE A 58 -8.15 -1.79 -2.16
C PHE A 58 -9.37 -2.60 -1.68
N PHE A 59 -10.55 -2.00 -1.72
CA PHE A 59 -11.78 -2.59 -1.16
C PHE A 59 -12.46 -3.60 -2.09
N THR A 60 -12.09 -3.68 -3.37
CA THR A 60 -12.62 -4.68 -4.31
C THR A 60 -11.74 -5.95 -4.36
N LEU A 61 -10.46 -5.83 -3.99
CA LEU A 61 -9.50 -6.93 -3.98
C LEU A 61 -9.77 -7.93 -2.85
N THR A 62 -9.42 -9.19 -3.06
CA THR A 62 -9.26 -10.16 -1.97
C THR A 62 -7.99 -9.85 -1.15
N LEU A 63 -7.86 -10.41 0.06
CA LEU A 63 -6.64 -10.23 0.86
C LEU A 63 -5.38 -10.77 0.14
N GLU A 64 -5.51 -11.87 -0.60
CA GLU A 64 -4.41 -12.44 -1.39
C GLU A 64 -4.02 -11.56 -2.57
N GLU A 65 -4.99 -10.89 -3.20
CA GLU A 65 -4.71 -9.92 -4.25
C GLU A 65 -4.07 -8.65 -3.71
N VAL A 66 -4.49 -8.17 -2.52
CA VAL A 66 -3.80 -7.07 -1.83
C VAL A 66 -2.33 -7.43 -1.58
N ARG A 67 -2.07 -8.63 -1.05
CA ARG A 67 -0.69 -9.15 -0.88
C ARG A 67 0.06 -9.22 -2.20
N LEU A 68 -0.60 -9.65 -3.28
CA LEU A 68 -0.03 -9.67 -4.63
C LEU A 68 0.39 -8.28 -5.10
N VAL A 69 -0.46 -7.28 -4.89
CA VAL A 69 -0.16 -5.89 -5.26
C VAL A 69 1.01 -5.36 -4.42
N HIS A 70 1.04 -5.61 -3.11
CA HIS A 70 2.16 -5.22 -2.24
C HIS A 70 3.48 -5.81 -2.72
N ARG A 71 3.59 -7.15 -2.84
CA ARG A 71 4.84 -7.81 -3.25
C ARG A 71 5.29 -7.39 -4.64
N THR A 72 4.35 -7.19 -5.56
CA THR A 72 4.66 -6.75 -6.93
C THR A 72 5.20 -5.32 -6.92
N ALA A 73 4.58 -4.42 -6.16
CA ALA A 73 5.02 -3.04 -6.07
C ALA A 73 6.40 -2.91 -5.42
N VAL A 74 6.64 -3.60 -4.29
CA VAL A 74 7.94 -3.60 -3.61
C VAL A 74 9.05 -4.09 -4.55
N LYS A 75 8.82 -5.26 -5.19
CA LYS A 75 9.79 -5.84 -6.12
C LYS A 75 10.06 -4.93 -7.32
N ALA A 76 9.02 -4.37 -7.93
CA ALA A 76 9.14 -3.58 -9.16
C ALA A 76 9.72 -2.17 -8.91
N ALA A 77 9.47 -1.57 -7.74
CA ALA A 77 10.06 -0.28 -7.37
C ALA A 77 11.58 -0.38 -7.19
N ALA A 78 12.10 -1.56 -6.83
CA ALA A 78 13.53 -1.87 -6.74
C ALA A 78 14.33 -0.82 -5.95
N GLY A 79 13.73 -0.25 -4.91
CA GLY A 79 14.32 0.79 -4.06
C GLY A 79 14.46 2.18 -4.68
N LYS A 80 14.04 2.38 -5.94
CA LYS A 80 14.07 3.70 -6.62
C LYS A 80 13.01 4.66 -6.06
N SER A 81 11.87 4.11 -5.64
CA SER A 81 10.81 4.83 -4.92
C SER A 81 10.56 4.15 -3.59
N LEU A 82 10.11 4.93 -2.61
CA LEU A 82 9.54 4.39 -1.39
C LEU A 82 8.24 3.64 -1.71
N VAL A 83 7.97 2.54 -1.02
CA VAL A 83 6.69 1.82 -1.16
C VAL A 83 5.94 1.83 0.16
N SER A 84 4.77 2.47 0.15
CA SER A 84 3.80 2.43 1.25
C SER A 84 2.71 1.41 0.94
N ALA A 85 2.54 0.41 1.80
CA ALA A 85 1.51 -0.61 1.64
C ALA A 85 0.20 -0.19 2.29
N ALA A 86 -0.89 -0.13 1.52
CA ALA A 86 -2.21 0.13 2.07
C ALA A 86 -2.71 -1.06 2.90
N VAL A 87 -3.25 -0.78 4.08
CA VAL A 87 -3.84 -1.75 5.00
C VAL A 87 -5.16 -1.21 5.55
N GLY A 88 -6.08 -2.07 5.96
CA GLY A 88 -7.40 -1.65 6.44
C GLY A 88 -8.33 -2.83 6.66
N ARG A 89 -9.64 -2.56 6.63
CA ARG A 89 -10.72 -3.48 7.02
C ARG A 89 -10.74 -3.71 8.52
N SER A 90 -11.02 -4.92 9.00
CA SER A 90 -10.98 -5.21 10.43
C SER A 90 -9.57 -5.01 10.99
N LEU A 91 -9.45 -4.75 12.30
CA LEU A 91 -8.14 -4.61 12.97
C LEU A 91 -7.27 -5.87 12.79
N THR A 92 -7.89 -7.06 12.82
CA THR A 92 -7.20 -8.33 12.61
C THR A 92 -6.59 -8.42 11.21
N GLU A 93 -7.36 -8.08 10.17
CA GLU A 93 -6.89 -8.07 8.79
C GLU A 93 -5.83 -6.99 8.56
N ALA A 94 -6.05 -5.77 9.05
CA ALA A 94 -5.10 -4.67 8.92
C ALA A 94 -3.73 -5.03 9.54
N LYS A 95 -3.74 -5.65 10.74
CA LYS A 95 -2.51 -6.14 11.38
C LYS A 95 -1.85 -7.28 10.60
N ALA A 96 -2.62 -8.18 10.00
CA ALA A 96 -2.08 -9.26 9.18
C ALA A 96 -1.42 -8.70 7.91
N LEU A 97 -2.14 -7.88 7.14
CA LEU A 97 -1.62 -7.22 5.94
C LEU A 97 -0.38 -6.36 6.25
N ALA A 98 -0.36 -5.65 7.37
CA ALA A 98 0.80 -4.86 7.77
C ALA A 98 2.04 -5.73 8.05
N ARG A 99 1.87 -6.87 8.74
CA ARG A 99 2.98 -7.81 8.98
C ARG A 99 3.51 -8.38 7.67
N ASP A 100 2.60 -8.80 6.79
CA ASP A 100 2.96 -9.37 5.49
C ASP A 100 3.69 -8.33 4.63
N ALA A 101 3.18 -7.09 4.57
CA ALA A 101 3.82 -6.01 3.82
C ALA A 101 5.22 -5.67 4.33
N VAL A 102 5.43 -5.64 5.64
CA VAL A 102 6.77 -5.43 6.24
C VAL A 102 7.71 -6.59 5.88
N ALA A 103 7.22 -7.84 5.93
CA ALA A 103 8.01 -9.02 5.56
C ALA A 103 8.41 -9.02 4.08
N GLU A 104 7.55 -8.50 3.20
CA GLU A 104 7.82 -8.33 1.77
C GLU A 104 8.77 -7.16 1.47
N GLY A 105 9.04 -6.29 2.45
CA GLY A 105 9.99 -5.18 2.34
C GLY A 105 9.35 -3.81 2.02
N ALA A 106 8.06 -3.62 2.30
CA ALA A 106 7.46 -2.29 2.26
C ALA A 106 8.15 -1.35 3.27
N ASP A 107 8.43 -0.12 2.85
CA ASP A 107 9.12 0.88 3.69
C ASP A 107 8.18 1.49 4.74
N ALA A 108 6.88 1.53 4.44
CA ALA A 108 5.86 2.08 5.30
C ALA A 108 4.50 1.40 5.08
N ILE A 109 3.55 1.64 5.99
CA ILE A 109 2.15 1.27 5.82
C ILE A 109 1.26 2.52 5.80
N MET A 110 0.15 2.46 5.08
CA MET A 110 -0.90 3.46 5.10
C MET A 110 -2.19 2.80 5.57
N GLY A 111 -2.67 3.20 6.75
CA GLY A 111 -3.93 2.72 7.28
C GLY A 111 -5.10 3.46 6.64
N HIS A 112 -5.95 2.72 5.91
CA HIS A 112 -7.24 3.24 5.47
C HIS A 112 -8.09 3.64 6.67
N HIS A 113 -8.92 4.66 6.45
CA HIS A 113 -9.96 5.03 7.41
C HIS A 113 -10.86 3.81 7.70
N PRO A 114 -11.21 3.51 8.96
CA PRO A 114 -12.14 2.44 9.30
C PRO A 114 -13.49 2.66 8.63
N MET A 115 -14.04 1.64 7.98
CA MET A 115 -15.30 1.77 7.21
C MET A 115 -16.56 1.66 8.08
N ASP A 116 -16.41 1.44 9.39
CA ASP A 116 -17.52 1.31 10.32
C ASP A 116 -18.30 2.63 10.45
N PRO A 117 -19.65 2.58 10.55
CA PRO A 117 -20.47 3.77 10.68
C PRO A 117 -20.00 4.71 11.80
N PRO A 118 -20.14 6.04 11.65
CA PRO A 118 -19.41 7.08 12.39
C PRO A 118 -19.75 7.23 13.89
N LEU A 119 -20.26 6.22 14.58
CA LEU A 119 -20.56 6.29 16.02
C LEU A 119 -19.31 6.42 16.92
N LEU A 120 -18.09 6.48 16.38
CA LEU A 120 -16.88 6.27 17.17
C LEU A 120 -15.73 7.23 16.83
N GLY A 121 -15.99 8.53 16.81
CA GLY A 121 -14.92 9.54 16.90
C GLY A 121 -14.01 9.35 18.14
N GLN A 122 -14.48 8.63 19.17
CA GLN A 122 -13.70 8.29 20.37
C GLN A 122 -12.89 6.98 20.26
N ALA A 123 -13.29 5.98 19.46
CA ALA A 123 -12.60 4.67 19.45
C ALA A 123 -11.29 4.66 18.64
N ILE A 124 -11.17 5.51 17.62
CA ILE A 124 -9.96 5.58 16.77
C ILE A 124 -8.69 5.91 17.59
N ARG A 125 -8.83 6.57 18.75
CA ARG A 125 -7.71 6.87 19.66
C ARG A 125 -7.45 5.81 20.73
N GLN A 126 -8.39 4.91 21.00
CA GLN A 126 -8.38 4.11 22.23
C GLN A 126 -8.03 2.63 22.06
N ASN A 127 -7.85 2.14 20.83
CA ASN A 127 -7.50 0.73 20.59
C ASN A 127 -8.50 -0.25 21.28
N THR A 128 -9.75 0.18 21.43
CA THR A 128 -10.85 -0.57 22.05
C THR A 128 -11.70 -1.21 20.98
N PHE A 129 -11.23 -2.36 20.49
CA PHE A 129 -12.03 -3.45 19.95
C PHE A 129 -11.35 -4.77 20.31
#